data_AF-A0AAV2RDY5-F1
#
_entry.id   AF-A0AAV2RDY5-F1
#
_cell.length_a   1.000
_cell.length_b   1.000
_cell.length_c   1.000
_cell.angle_alpha   90.00
_cell.angle_beta   90.00
_cell.angle_gamma   90.00
#
_symmetry.space_group_name_H-M   'P 1'
#
loop_
_entity.id
_entity.type
_entity.pdbx_description
1 polymer ?
#
loop_
_entity_poly.entity_id
_entity_poly.type
_entity_poly.pdbx_seq_one_letter_code
_entity_poly.pdbx_strand_id
1 'polypeptide(L)'
;MTVLVENITTASQTNITLQRQMSWDQLLLEIQSLFSNTYSSDLPTSFELSLSEMTKRASSSHVPSNKLYNFSMEKKKQKLVRIVTQSVPDGILPKQYSAKLYDIKVGGQGPDDKIYNQNADIRKYIPRGTTLMSIEGINSGENLDAVLYANKKFTGDIGDDDESQPESNDIWRSYFLDNPDEAEKVVAMEKMNGEAAHFSGRFIDGKFYIITGSKNVHMLISCEEDIEKYEEIRYTNAKIIAKAVWKQLMQMHETNRQILFSLLHHTKCTVVCEILLPYNQHIVNLSSVKEPSLFVLAMTPTVSDNDEISLTALPPHHWLELASALGFNVAPYNIIDRKDLDNFIQRSQNEINKEGYVLYYLKNSNGYENTIGMAKTKTFWYVMLRALREKAVFAFNAAKKRNGWCLEDRINSTHKRFIEVQNWLKFNNEYLSEWNNLSEEFLRWLNGEINANQEEGENIRPHLPMIWDRFLTNTGNQLKLYKVK
;
A
#
# COMPACT_ATOMS: atom_id res chain seq x y z
N MET A 1 20.08 -50.30 5.13
CA MET A 1 20.20 -48.83 5.20
C MET A 1 18.95 -48.31 5.86
N THR A 2 19.08 -47.97 7.13
CA THR A 2 17.98 -47.56 8.02
C THR A 2 17.59 -46.12 7.68
N VAL A 3 16.35 -45.92 7.26
CA VAL A 3 15.77 -44.61 6.98
C VAL A 3 15.54 -43.92 8.31
N LEU A 4 16.31 -42.86 8.58
CA LEU A 4 16.09 -41.94 9.69
C LEU A 4 14.81 -41.15 9.39
N VAL A 5 13.74 -41.51 10.07
CA VAL A 5 12.53 -40.71 10.20
C VAL A 5 12.88 -39.60 11.19
N GLU A 6 13.20 -38.41 10.67
CA GLU A 6 13.29 -37.21 11.49
C GLU A 6 11.90 -36.87 12.02
N ASN A 7 11.74 -37.03 13.33
CA ASN A 7 10.59 -36.54 14.07
C ASN A 7 10.55 -35.01 13.98
N ILE A 8 9.65 -34.50 13.15
CA ILE A 8 9.19 -33.11 13.22
C ILE A 8 8.42 -32.99 14.53
N THR A 9 9.11 -32.57 15.59
CA THR A 9 8.50 -32.11 16.83
C THR A 9 7.53 -30.99 16.51
N THR A 10 6.24 -31.23 16.78
CA THR A 10 5.21 -30.20 16.90
C THR A 10 5.72 -29.12 17.84
N ALA A 11 6.00 -27.94 17.30
CA ALA A 11 6.32 -26.75 18.09
C ALA A 11 5.14 -26.50 19.03
N SER A 12 5.31 -26.92 20.28
CA SER A 12 4.45 -26.57 21.40
C SER A 12 4.34 -25.05 21.45
N GLN A 13 3.11 -24.55 21.60
CA GLN A 13 2.77 -23.16 21.91
C GLN A 13 3.87 -22.53 22.76
N THR A 14 4.79 -21.81 22.11
CA THR A 14 5.86 -21.09 22.77
C THR A 14 5.16 -20.07 23.64
N ASN A 15 5.31 -20.19 24.97
CA ASN A 15 5.01 -19.11 25.89
C ASN A 15 5.71 -17.88 25.33
N ILE A 16 4.94 -16.96 24.73
CA ILE A 16 5.45 -15.70 24.24
C ILE A 16 6.04 -15.02 25.47
N THR A 17 7.37 -14.96 25.53
CA THR A 17 8.14 -14.27 26.57
C THR A 17 7.46 -12.93 26.86
N LEU A 18 7.31 -12.59 28.14
CA LEU A 18 6.75 -11.31 28.60
C LEU A 18 7.24 -10.17 27.70
N GLN A 19 6.33 -9.63 26.89
CA GLN A 19 6.63 -8.54 25.99
C GLN A 19 6.97 -7.31 26.83
N ARG A 20 8.26 -6.96 26.88
CA ARG A 20 8.72 -5.80 27.64
C ARG A 20 8.70 -4.56 26.76
N GLN A 21 7.96 -3.54 27.20
CA GLN A 21 8.08 -2.20 26.65
C GLN A 21 9.45 -1.61 27.03
N MET A 22 10.27 -1.26 26.04
CA MET A 22 11.53 -0.54 26.28
C MET A 22 11.23 0.91 26.69
N SER A 23 12.08 1.50 27.53
CA SER A 23 12.08 2.96 27.69
C SER A 23 12.52 3.63 26.37
N TRP A 24 12.23 4.92 26.21
CA TRP A 24 12.63 5.66 25.03
C TRP A 24 14.16 5.64 24.82
N ASP A 25 14.95 5.89 25.86
CA ASP A 25 16.41 5.91 25.77
C ASP A 25 16.98 4.53 25.43
N GLN A 26 16.41 3.46 26.01
CA GLN A 26 16.78 2.09 25.66
C GLN A 26 16.47 1.78 24.20
N LEU A 27 15.27 2.17 23.73
CA LEU A 27 14.88 1.96 22.35
C LEU A 27 15.84 2.66 21.38
N LEU A 28 16.23 3.91 21.65
CA LEU A 28 17.17 4.63 20.80
C LEU A 28 18.54 3.94 20.71
N LEU A 29 19.09 3.51 21.85
CA LEU A 29 20.36 2.78 21.88
C LEU A 29 20.30 1.47 21.10
N GLU A 30 19.20 0.73 21.22
CA GLU A 30 19.00 -0.53 20.50
C GLU A 30 18.82 -0.30 18.98
N ILE A 31 18.13 0.76 18.56
CA ILE A 31 18.01 1.12 17.14
C ILE A 31 19.38 1.52 16.58
N GLN A 32 20.15 2.36 17.29
CA GLN A 32 21.50 2.74 16.89
C GLN A 32 22.40 1.50 16.76
N SER A 33 22.39 0.62 17.76
CA SER A 33 23.18 -0.60 17.74
C SER A 33 22.80 -1.52 16.57
N LEU A 34 21.50 -1.74 16.35
CA LEU A 34 21.00 -2.54 15.23
C LEU A 34 21.45 -1.96 13.88
N PHE A 35 21.31 -0.64 13.71
CA PHE A 35 21.66 0.04 12.47
C PHE A 35 23.18 -0.04 12.20
N SER A 36 24.01 0.29 13.20
CA SER A 36 25.46 0.24 13.07
C SER A 36 26.00 -1.17 12.83
N ASN A 37 25.43 -2.18 13.48
CA ASN A 37 25.81 -3.57 13.24
C ASN A 37 25.44 -4.04 11.83
N THR A 38 24.34 -3.54 11.25
CA THR A 38 23.86 -3.96 9.93
C THR A 38 24.58 -3.24 8.79
N TYR A 39 24.78 -1.92 8.92
CA TYR A 39 25.26 -1.07 7.84
C TYR A 39 26.69 -0.55 8.03
N SER A 40 27.34 -0.86 9.15
CA SER A 40 28.68 -0.34 9.49
C SER A 40 28.76 1.20 9.46
N SER A 41 27.65 1.86 9.79
CA SER A 41 27.53 3.33 9.82
C SER A 41 26.70 3.78 11.02
N ASP A 42 26.90 5.02 11.44
CA ASP A 42 26.04 5.62 12.47
C ASP A 42 24.62 5.85 11.94
N LEU A 43 23.67 5.91 12.87
CA LEU A 43 22.30 6.29 12.56
C LEU A 43 22.28 7.75 12.06
N PRO A 44 21.64 8.05 10.91
CA PRO A 44 21.63 9.41 10.39
C PRO A 44 21.02 10.41 11.39
N THR A 45 21.65 11.57 11.59
CA THR A 45 21.13 12.59 12.53
C THR A 45 19.70 13.02 12.19
N SER A 46 19.35 13.12 10.91
CA SER A 46 17.99 13.43 10.44
C SER A 46 16.97 12.40 10.95
N PHE A 47 17.35 11.13 11.04
CA PHE A 47 16.51 10.04 11.54
C PHE A 47 16.21 10.19 13.04
N GLU A 48 17.23 10.46 13.86
CA GLU A 48 17.07 10.66 15.31
C GLU A 48 16.19 11.86 15.65
N LEU A 49 16.38 12.95 14.90
CA LEU A 49 15.57 14.16 15.03
C LEU A 49 14.10 13.87 14.68
N SER A 50 13.85 13.19 13.56
CA SER A 50 12.50 12.78 13.15
C SER A 50 11.85 11.86 14.19
N LEU A 51 12.57 10.87 14.72
CA LEU A 51 12.07 9.98 15.77
C LEU A 51 11.67 10.74 17.04
N SER A 52 12.51 11.67 17.48
CA SER A 52 12.23 12.50 18.65
C SER A 52 10.96 13.33 18.47
N GLU A 53 10.76 13.89 17.27
CA GLU A 53 9.55 14.65 16.94
C GLU A 53 8.31 13.75 16.90
N MET A 54 8.41 12.53 16.38
CA MET A 54 7.28 11.58 16.36
C MET A 54 6.82 11.20 17.77
N THR A 55 7.74 11.00 18.70
CA THR A 55 7.40 10.70 20.10
C THR A 55 6.72 11.89 20.78
N LYS A 56 7.16 13.13 20.51
CA LYS A 56 6.47 14.34 20.98
C LYS A 56 5.05 14.41 20.43
N ARG A 57 4.90 14.25 19.11
CA ARG A 57 3.61 14.23 18.41
C ARG A 57 2.66 13.16 18.96
N ALA A 58 3.18 11.97 19.27
CA ALA A 58 2.42 10.85 19.83
C ALA A 58 1.84 11.15 21.22
N SER A 59 2.61 11.85 22.07
CA SER A 59 2.19 12.20 23.43
C SER A 59 0.96 13.13 23.44
N SER A 60 0.82 13.98 22.43
CA SER A 60 -0.28 14.94 22.29
C SER A 60 -1.35 14.52 21.27
N SER A 61 -1.29 13.31 20.70
CA SER A 61 -2.12 12.92 19.54
C SER A 61 -3.61 12.76 19.83
N HIS A 62 -4.02 12.70 21.10
CA HIS A 62 -5.41 12.50 21.51
C HIS A 62 -6.32 13.70 21.16
N VAL A 63 -5.86 14.94 21.34
CA VAL A 63 -6.64 16.13 20.96
C VAL A 63 -6.86 16.21 19.45
N PRO A 64 -5.82 16.08 18.60
CA PRO A 64 -6.00 16.04 17.15
C PRO A 64 -6.84 14.85 16.68
N SER A 65 -6.77 13.69 17.34
CA SER A 65 -7.61 12.53 17.01
C SER A 65 -9.10 12.81 17.22
N ASN A 66 -9.47 13.49 18.31
CA ASN A 66 -10.84 13.93 18.54
C ASN A 66 -11.31 14.97 17.50
N LYS A 67 -10.44 15.93 17.15
CA LYS A 67 -10.72 16.91 16.09
C LYS A 67 -10.94 16.23 14.73
N LEU A 68 -10.11 15.25 14.39
CA LEU A 68 -10.24 14.45 13.16
C LEU A 68 -11.57 13.69 13.12
N TYR A 69 -12.00 13.10 14.24
CA TYR A 69 -13.30 12.45 14.32
C TYR A 69 -14.46 13.42 14.10
N ASN A 70 -14.43 14.58 14.77
CA ASN A 70 -15.45 15.61 14.62
C ASN A 70 -15.53 16.14 13.18
N PHE A 71 -14.38 16.46 12.58
CA PHE A 71 -14.28 16.83 11.16
C PHE A 71 -14.88 15.76 10.25
N SER A 72 -14.56 14.49 10.50
CA SER A 72 -15.07 13.36 9.72
C SER A 72 -16.59 13.20 9.85
N MET A 73 -17.13 13.45 11.04
CA MET A 73 -18.58 13.44 11.29
C MET A 73 -19.29 14.57 10.55
N GLU A 74 -18.70 15.76 10.47
CA GLU A 74 -19.23 16.86 9.65
C GLU A 74 -19.22 16.52 8.17
N LYS A 75 -18.10 16.01 7.63
CA LYS A 75 -18.00 15.57 6.24
C LYS A 75 -18.90 14.38 5.90
N LYS A 76 -19.23 13.53 6.89
CA LYS A 76 -20.24 12.48 6.76
C LYS A 76 -21.63 13.03 6.54
N LYS A 77 -22.02 14.13 7.23
CA LYS A 77 -23.31 14.81 6.98
C LYS A 77 -23.40 15.36 5.55
N GLN A 78 -22.26 15.75 4.97
CA GLN A 78 -22.14 16.21 3.57
C GLN A 78 -22.05 15.07 2.55
N LYS A 79 -22.08 13.80 2.99
CA LYS A 79 -21.88 12.61 2.13
C LYS A 79 -20.56 12.64 1.35
N LEU A 80 -19.50 13.17 1.96
CA LEU A 80 -18.13 13.17 1.43
C LEU A 80 -17.22 12.16 2.15
N VAL A 81 -17.58 11.76 3.37
CA VAL A 81 -16.86 10.79 4.20
C VAL A 81 -17.82 9.73 4.72
N ARG A 82 -17.34 8.50 4.81
CA ARG A 82 -18.00 7.38 5.49
C ARG A 82 -17.17 6.97 6.69
N ILE A 83 -17.85 6.82 7.82
CA ILE A 83 -17.29 6.25 9.05
C ILE A 83 -17.99 4.92 9.30
N VAL A 84 -17.21 3.86 9.42
CA VAL A 84 -17.70 2.53 9.78
C VAL A 84 -17.17 2.18 11.17
N THR A 85 -18.09 2.01 12.10
CA THR A 85 -17.77 1.68 13.50
C THR A 85 -17.91 0.19 13.71
N GLN A 86 -16.96 -0.43 14.41
CA GLN A 86 -17.03 -1.83 14.83
C GLN A 86 -16.47 -1.99 16.23
N SER A 87 -17.12 -2.83 17.04
CA SER A 87 -16.56 -3.25 18.33
C SER A 87 -15.43 -4.26 18.10
N VAL A 88 -14.40 -4.21 18.93
CA VAL A 88 -13.41 -5.28 19.01
C VAL A 88 -14.09 -6.52 19.62
N PRO A 89 -14.01 -7.71 19.01
CA PRO A 89 -14.60 -8.94 19.55
C PRO A 89 -14.17 -9.27 20.97
N ASP A 90 -15.06 -9.90 21.72
CA ASP A 90 -14.82 -10.32 23.09
C ASP A 90 -13.61 -11.27 23.20
N GLY A 91 -12.88 -11.11 24.30
CA GLY A 91 -11.71 -11.95 24.62
C GLY A 91 -10.44 -11.63 23.83
N ILE A 92 -10.41 -10.58 23.01
CA ILE A 92 -9.15 -10.02 22.46
C ILE A 92 -8.48 -9.14 23.54
N LEU A 93 -9.24 -8.18 24.05
CA LEU A 93 -8.81 -7.30 25.13
C LEU A 93 -9.01 -7.97 26.50
N PRO A 94 -8.31 -7.50 27.56
CA PRO A 94 -8.57 -7.95 28.92
C PRO A 94 -10.02 -7.59 29.32
N LYS A 95 -10.62 -8.37 30.23
CA LYS A 95 -12.06 -8.27 30.58
C LYS A 95 -12.51 -6.89 31.04
N GLN A 96 -11.60 -6.10 31.60
CA GLN A 96 -11.85 -4.76 32.09
C GLN A 96 -11.76 -3.67 31.01
N TYR A 97 -11.46 -4.04 29.75
CA TYR A 97 -11.39 -3.14 28.61
C TYR A 97 -12.36 -3.57 27.52
N SER A 98 -12.96 -2.58 26.86
CA SER A 98 -13.61 -2.75 25.56
C SER A 98 -13.08 -1.69 24.61
N ALA A 99 -13.16 -1.94 23.31
CA ALA A 99 -12.74 -0.95 22.32
C ALA A 99 -13.66 -0.94 21.10
N LYS A 100 -13.75 0.22 20.47
CA LYS A 100 -14.41 0.41 19.17
C LYS A 100 -13.39 0.98 18.18
N LEU A 101 -13.40 0.42 16.97
CA LEU A 101 -12.65 0.93 15.84
C LEU A 101 -13.57 1.76 14.94
N TYR A 102 -13.06 2.89 14.46
CA TYR A 102 -13.75 3.79 13.54
C TYR A 102 -12.93 3.88 12.26
N ASP A 103 -13.25 3.05 11.27
CA ASP A 103 -12.66 3.12 9.93
C ASP A 103 -13.22 4.37 9.22
N ILE A 104 -12.35 5.33 8.93
CA ILE A 104 -12.69 6.59 8.26
C ILE A 104 -12.18 6.54 6.83
N LYS A 105 -13.06 6.77 5.87
CA LYS A 105 -12.72 6.83 4.45
C LYS A 105 -13.56 7.87 3.73
N VAL A 106 -13.04 8.36 2.61
CA VAL A 106 -13.86 9.11 1.65
C VAL A 106 -15.04 8.24 1.19
N GLY A 107 -16.19 8.86 1.02
CA GLY A 107 -17.39 8.18 0.56
C GLY A 107 -18.44 9.17 0.07
N GLY A 108 -18.91 8.98 -1.16
CA GLY A 108 -19.88 9.86 -1.81
C GLY A 108 -20.32 9.32 -3.17
N GLN A 109 -21.03 10.13 -3.96
CA GLN A 109 -21.37 9.77 -5.34
C GLN A 109 -20.18 10.04 -6.26
N GLY A 110 -19.59 8.97 -6.81
CA GLY A 110 -18.46 9.04 -7.75
C GLY A 110 -17.16 8.48 -7.18
N PRO A 111 -16.06 8.58 -7.95
CA PRO A 111 -14.76 8.06 -7.55
C PRO A 111 -14.13 8.88 -6.41
N ASP A 112 -13.38 8.20 -5.53
CA ASP A 112 -12.64 8.83 -4.41
C ASP A 112 -11.80 10.03 -4.90
N ASP A 113 -11.15 9.90 -6.06
CA ASP A 113 -10.23 10.89 -6.61
C ASP A 113 -10.92 12.24 -6.87
N LYS A 114 -12.17 12.20 -7.34
CA LYS A 114 -12.95 13.42 -7.56
C LYS A 114 -13.18 14.17 -6.25
N ILE A 115 -13.50 13.46 -5.17
CA ILE A 115 -13.72 14.07 -3.85
C ILE A 115 -12.42 14.69 -3.34
N TYR A 116 -11.29 13.98 -3.43
CA TYR A 116 -10.00 14.53 -3.04
C TYR A 116 -9.61 15.75 -3.89
N ASN A 117 -9.81 15.73 -5.21
CA ASN A 117 -9.48 16.86 -6.08
C ASN A 117 -10.29 18.12 -5.73
N GLN A 118 -11.56 17.96 -5.34
CA GLN A 118 -12.48 19.06 -5.05
C GLN A 118 -12.41 19.58 -3.61
N ASN A 119 -11.78 18.84 -2.68
CA ASN A 119 -11.82 19.16 -1.24
C ASN A 119 -10.41 19.11 -0.62
N ALA A 120 -9.72 20.25 -0.59
CA ALA A 120 -8.36 20.36 -0.06
C ALA A 120 -8.24 20.01 1.43
N ASP A 121 -9.29 20.28 2.21
CA ASP A 121 -9.36 19.90 3.63
C ASP A 121 -9.48 18.38 3.81
N ILE A 122 -10.25 17.68 2.97
CA ILE A 122 -10.28 16.21 2.95
C ILE A 122 -8.90 15.64 2.56
N ARG A 123 -8.20 16.24 1.58
CA ARG A 123 -6.81 15.87 1.27
C ARG A 123 -5.89 16.05 2.47
N LYS A 124 -6.07 17.13 3.24
CA LYS A 124 -5.27 17.46 4.42
C LYS A 124 -5.51 16.49 5.58
N TYR A 125 -6.75 16.10 5.84
CA TYR A 125 -7.10 15.40 7.09
C TYR A 125 -7.49 13.93 6.96
N ILE A 126 -7.83 13.43 5.75
CA ILE A 126 -8.34 12.06 5.58
C ILE A 126 -7.41 11.23 4.69
N PRO A 127 -6.35 10.62 5.26
CA PRO A 127 -5.54 9.64 4.57
C PRO A 127 -6.32 8.40 4.12
N ARG A 128 -5.74 7.65 3.16
CA ARG A 128 -6.28 6.38 2.68
C ARG A 128 -5.83 5.23 3.60
N GLY A 129 -6.65 4.93 4.61
CA GLY A 129 -6.32 3.96 5.66
C GLY A 129 -6.26 4.63 7.02
N THR A 130 -7.38 5.24 7.41
CA THR A 130 -7.50 5.97 8.68
C THR A 130 -8.41 5.20 9.61
N THR A 131 -7.92 4.92 10.82
CA THR A 131 -8.67 4.23 11.86
C THR A 131 -8.42 4.90 13.20
N LEU A 132 -9.50 5.30 13.85
CA LEU A 132 -9.47 5.73 15.25
C LEU A 132 -9.91 4.57 16.15
N MET A 133 -9.40 4.55 17.37
CA MET A 133 -9.82 3.61 18.41
C MET A 133 -10.29 4.39 19.62
N SER A 134 -11.47 4.08 20.13
CA SER A 134 -11.85 4.41 21.51
C SER A 134 -11.62 3.17 22.37
N ILE A 135 -11.07 3.38 23.57
CA ILE A 135 -10.92 2.31 24.57
C ILE A 135 -11.63 2.73 25.86
N GLU A 136 -12.60 1.92 26.27
CA GLU A 136 -13.34 2.08 27.51
C GLU A 136 -12.71 1.13 28.55
N GLY A 137 -12.39 1.62 29.74
CA GLY A 137 -11.78 0.81 30.80
C GLY A 137 -11.83 1.49 32.17
N ILE A 138 -11.06 0.97 33.14
CA ILE A 138 -11.01 1.49 34.51
C ILE A 138 -10.36 2.88 34.49
N ASN A 139 -11.17 3.93 34.62
CA ASN A 139 -10.79 5.36 34.68
C ASN A 139 -10.52 6.08 33.34
N SER A 140 -10.91 5.54 32.18
CA SER A 140 -10.79 6.31 30.91
C SER A 140 -12.07 7.09 30.60
N GLY A 141 -11.92 8.40 30.34
CA GLY A 141 -12.89 9.12 29.51
C GLY A 141 -12.78 8.63 28.06
N GLU A 142 -13.81 8.85 27.24
CA GLU A 142 -13.77 8.53 25.80
C GLU A 142 -12.71 9.37 25.08
N ASN A 143 -11.47 8.88 25.07
CA ASN A 143 -10.38 9.46 24.30
C ASN A 143 -10.17 8.62 23.04
N LEU A 144 -10.16 9.29 21.89
CA LEU A 144 -9.83 8.67 20.62
C LEU A 144 -8.32 8.67 20.39
N ASP A 145 -7.78 7.54 19.96
CA ASP A 145 -6.41 7.39 19.47
C ASP A 145 -6.43 7.09 17.97
N ALA A 146 -5.73 7.88 17.16
CA ALA A 146 -5.48 7.54 15.76
C ALA A 146 -4.49 6.38 15.68
N VAL A 147 -5.03 5.16 15.71
CA VAL A 147 -4.26 3.92 15.67
C VAL A 147 -3.71 3.63 14.28
N LEU A 148 -4.40 4.03 13.21
CA LEU A 148 -3.87 4.00 11.85
C LEU A 148 -4.12 5.33 11.16
N TYR A 149 -3.06 5.89 10.59
CA TYR A 149 -3.08 7.15 9.84
C TYR A 149 -2.11 6.99 8.67
N ALA A 150 -2.51 6.19 7.68
CA ALA A 150 -1.67 5.76 6.56
C ALA A 150 -1.33 6.92 5.59
N ASN A 151 -0.90 6.60 4.37
CA ASN A 151 -0.52 7.62 3.39
C ASN A 151 -1.70 8.52 3.02
N LYS A 152 -1.43 9.83 2.98
CA LYS A 152 -2.32 10.79 2.31
C LYS A 152 -2.50 10.39 0.85
N LYS A 153 -3.65 10.77 0.28
CA LYS A 153 -3.88 10.58 -1.14
C LYS A 153 -2.80 11.37 -1.90
N PHE A 154 -2.23 10.74 -2.91
CA PHE A 154 -1.40 11.36 -3.92
C PHE A 154 -1.84 10.86 -5.30
N THR A 155 -1.41 11.56 -6.33
CA THR A 155 -1.75 11.26 -7.73
C THR A 155 -0.50 11.28 -8.58
N GLY A 156 -0.57 10.68 -9.76
CA GLY A 156 0.53 10.78 -10.72
C GLY A 156 0.47 12.07 -11.51
N ASP A 157 1.57 12.35 -12.20
CA ASP A 157 1.62 13.29 -13.32
C ASP A 157 0.98 12.62 -14.58
N ILE A 158 1.44 12.95 -15.78
CA ILE A 158 1.14 12.22 -17.02
C ILE A 158 1.34 10.71 -16.80
N GLY A 159 0.26 9.92 -16.91
CA GLY A 159 0.31 8.46 -16.76
C GLY A 159 -0.48 7.84 -15.62
N ASP A 160 -1.23 8.62 -14.82
CA ASP A 160 -2.26 8.08 -13.93
C ASP A 160 -3.68 7.94 -14.52
N ASP A 161 -4.05 6.72 -14.92
CA ASP A 161 -5.29 6.37 -15.62
C ASP A 161 -6.47 6.17 -14.66
N ASP A 162 -6.72 7.13 -13.78
CA ASP A 162 -7.94 7.12 -12.96
C ASP A 162 -9.03 7.93 -13.71
N GLU A 163 -10.26 7.40 -13.75
CA GLU A 163 -11.38 7.65 -14.72
C GLU A 163 -11.82 9.12 -14.95
N SER A 164 -11.17 10.11 -14.36
CA SER A 164 -11.39 11.53 -14.60
C SER A 164 -10.07 12.22 -14.93
N GLN A 165 -9.84 12.48 -16.23
CA GLN A 165 -8.70 13.27 -16.67
C GLN A 165 -8.81 14.69 -16.09
N PRO A 166 -7.79 15.19 -15.39
CA PRO A 166 -7.77 16.58 -14.97
C PRO A 166 -7.58 17.50 -16.19
N GLU A 167 -8.23 18.68 -16.18
CA GLU A 167 -8.08 19.69 -17.25
C GLU A 167 -6.66 20.28 -17.31
N SER A 168 -5.89 20.14 -16.23
CA SER A 168 -4.50 20.61 -16.12
C SER A 168 -3.58 19.48 -15.68
N ASN A 169 -2.40 19.43 -16.28
CA ASN A 169 -1.33 18.51 -15.88
C ASN A 169 -0.75 18.82 -14.50
N ASP A 170 -1.08 19.97 -13.88
CA ASP A 170 -0.47 20.39 -12.61
C ASP A 170 -1.29 20.02 -11.36
N ILE A 171 -2.42 19.31 -11.49
CA ILE A 171 -3.27 18.99 -10.31
C ILE A 171 -2.50 18.21 -9.25
N TRP A 172 -1.54 17.37 -9.64
CA TRP A 172 -0.72 16.60 -8.70
C TRP A 172 0.11 17.48 -7.77
N ARG A 173 0.55 18.67 -8.21
CA ARG A 173 1.29 19.62 -7.37
C ARG A 173 0.47 20.09 -6.16
N SER A 174 -0.86 20.12 -6.28
CA SER A 174 -1.77 20.50 -5.17
C SER A 174 -1.86 19.47 -4.03
N TYR A 175 -1.22 18.32 -4.19
CA TYR A 175 -1.08 17.28 -3.16
C TYR A 175 0.23 17.41 -2.37
N PHE A 176 1.14 18.30 -2.78
CA PHE A 176 2.41 18.51 -2.10
C PHE A 176 2.23 19.48 -0.93
N LEU A 177 3.03 19.29 0.11
CA LEU A 177 3.16 20.20 1.24
C LEU A 177 3.99 21.44 0.88
N ASP A 178 4.86 21.33 -0.12
CA ASP A 178 5.76 22.39 -0.58
C ASP A 178 6.00 22.27 -2.09
N ASN A 179 6.70 23.23 -2.71
CA ASN A 179 6.98 23.20 -4.13
C ASN A 179 7.86 21.97 -4.50
N PRO A 180 7.41 21.06 -5.39
CA PRO A 180 8.20 19.89 -5.81
C PRO A 180 9.57 20.25 -6.40
N ASP A 181 9.72 21.46 -6.96
CA ASP A 181 10.96 21.91 -7.58
C ASP A 181 12.03 22.28 -6.55
N GLU A 182 11.66 22.41 -5.27
CA GLU A 182 12.58 22.63 -4.14
C GLU A 182 13.09 21.31 -3.53
N ALA A 183 12.67 20.17 -4.04
CA ALA A 183 13.22 18.88 -3.64
C ALA A 183 14.69 18.77 -4.09
N GLU A 184 15.55 18.31 -3.18
CA GLU A 184 16.97 18.09 -3.45
C GLU A 184 17.20 16.71 -4.07
N LYS A 185 16.47 15.72 -3.56
CA LYS A 185 16.52 14.33 -4.01
C LYS A 185 15.14 13.69 -4.00
N VAL A 186 15.00 12.61 -4.76
CA VAL A 186 13.78 11.82 -4.86
C VAL A 186 14.10 10.37 -4.54
N VAL A 187 13.37 9.77 -3.60
CA VAL A 187 13.40 8.32 -3.41
C VAL A 187 12.39 7.71 -4.36
N ALA A 188 12.88 7.07 -5.43
CA ALA A 188 12.07 6.37 -6.42
C ALA A 188 11.91 4.91 -6.00
N MET A 189 10.77 4.59 -5.40
CA MET A 189 10.43 3.27 -4.90
C MET A 189 9.63 2.49 -5.93
N GLU A 190 9.98 1.24 -6.18
CA GLU A 190 9.20 0.38 -7.07
C GLU A 190 7.76 0.27 -6.56
N LYS A 191 6.81 0.58 -7.43
CA LYS A 191 5.40 0.47 -7.13
C LYS A 191 5.01 -1.01 -7.20
N MET A 192 5.10 -1.69 -6.06
CA MET A 192 4.66 -3.06 -5.89
C MET A 192 3.21 -3.22 -6.36
N ASN A 193 2.92 -4.31 -7.08
CA ASN A 193 1.61 -4.53 -7.71
C ASN A 193 0.73 -5.46 -6.86
N GLY A 194 0.34 -4.99 -5.67
CA GLY A 194 -0.42 -5.76 -4.70
C GLY A 194 -1.64 -5.03 -4.14
N GLU A 195 -1.95 -5.31 -2.89
CA GLU A 195 -2.98 -4.60 -2.12
C GLU A 195 -2.37 -3.81 -0.98
N ALA A 196 -2.92 -2.64 -0.69
CA ALA A 196 -2.47 -1.81 0.42
C ALA A 196 -2.74 -2.50 1.77
N ALA A 197 -1.69 -2.59 2.58
CA ALA A 197 -1.71 -3.16 3.93
C ALA A 197 -1.13 -2.16 4.92
N HIS A 198 -1.72 -2.07 6.11
CA HIS A 198 -1.26 -1.17 7.15
C HIS A 198 -1.14 -1.93 8.47
N PHE A 199 -0.18 -1.54 9.31
CA PHE A 199 -0.21 -1.92 10.70
C PHE A 199 0.44 -0.89 11.63
N SER A 200 0.04 -0.95 12.88
CA SER A 200 0.65 -0.25 14.01
C SER A 200 0.49 -1.12 15.26
N GLY A 201 0.88 -0.63 16.43
CA GLY A 201 0.57 -1.33 17.67
C GLY A 201 0.66 -0.48 18.91
N ARG A 202 0.08 -1.01 20.00
CA ARG A 202 -0.01 -0.36 21.31
C ARG A 202 0.21 -1.38 22.41
N PHE A 203 0.96 -1.02 23.45
CA PHE A 203 0.83 -1.68 24.74
C PHE A 203 -0.47 -1.23 25.42
N ILE A 204 -1.30 -2.19 25.80
CA ILE A 204 -2.53 -2.01 26.58
C ILE A 204 -2.43 -3.01 27.74
N ASP A 205 -2.45 -2.50 28.97
CA ASP A 205 -2.31 -3.33 30.18
C ASP A 205 -1.09 -4.27 30.14
N GLY A 206 0.06 -3.73 29.71
CA GLY A 206 1.32 -4.48 29.61
C GLY A 206 1.42 -5.49 28.47
N LYS A 207 0.35 -5.71 27.69
CA LYS A 207 0.36 -6.60 26.50
C LYS A 207 0.41 -5.80 25.22
N PHE A 208 1.21 -6.22 24.23
CA PHE A 208 1.23 -5.58 22.93
C PHE A 208 0.08 -6.07 22.05
N TYR A 209 -0.61 -5.12 21.43
CA TYR A 209 -1.67 -5.34 20.46
C TYR A 209 -1.28 -4.75 19.12
N ILE A 210 -1.57 -5.48 18.05
CA ILE A 210 -1.37 -5.07 16.66
C ILE A 210 -2.71 -4.56 16.13
N ILE A 211 -2.69 -3.37 15.54
CA ILE A 211 -3.81 -2.87 14.74
C ILE A 211 -3.41 -3.03 13.28
N THR A 212 -4.15 -3.78 12.49
CA THR A 212 -3.77 -4.06 11.09
C THR A 212 -4.96 -4.26 10.17
N GLY A 213 -4.77 -4.09 8.87
CA GLY A 213 -5.79 -4.40 7.87
C GLY A 213 -5.50 -3.85 6.48
N SER A 214 -6.56 -3.79 5.69
CA SER A 214 -6.56 -3.26 4.32
C SER A 214 -6.74 -1.74 4.31
N LYS A 215 -6.80 -1.11 3.13
CA LYS A 215 -7.17 0.32 2.99
C LYS A 215 -8.42 0.74 3.79
N ASN A 216 -9.42 -0.13 3.96
CA ASN A 216 -10.78 0.27 4.39
C ASN A 216 -11.34 -0.51 5.58
N VAL A 217 -10.64 -1.55 6.05
CA VAL A 217 -11.13 -2.47 7.07
C VAL A 217 -9.94 -2.93 7.89
N HIS A 218 -9.99 -2.69 9.19
CA HIS A 218 -8.92 -3.00 10.13
C HIS A 218 -9.43 -3.77 11.35
N MET A 219 -8.49 -4.40 12.06
CA MET A 219 -8.74 -5.22 13.23
C MET A 219 -7.67 -4.95 14.30
N LEU A 220 -8.01 -5.26 15.55
CA LEU A 220 -7.11 -5.31 16.69
C LEU A 220 -6.87 -6.77 17.03
N ILE A 221 -5.61 -7.20 17.09
CA ILE A 221 -5.24 -8.59 17.41
C ILE A 221 -4.08 -8.63 18.40
N SER A 222 -4.01 -9.70 19.18
CA SER A 222 -2.91 -9.97 20.11
C SER A 222 -2.29 -11.37 19.93
N CYS A 223 -3.01 -12.26 19.24
CA CYS A 223 -2.54 -13.54 18.75
C CYS A 223 -3.18 -13.87 17.40
N GLU A 224 -2.73 -14.95 16.74
CA GLU A 224 -3.27 -15.36 15.44
C GLU A 224 -4.75 -15.75 15.52
N GLU A 225 -5.16 -16.38 16.62
CA GLU A 225 -6.54 -16.85 16.83
C GLU A 225 -7.53 -15.68 16.91
N ASP A 226 -7.08 -14.49 17.32
CA ASP A 226 -7.91 -13.29 17.37
C ASP A 226 -8.41 -12.89 15.97
N ILE A 227 -7.67 -13.24 14.91
CA ILE A 227 -8.05 -12.94 13.52
C ILE A 227 -9.38 -13.61 13.17
N GLU A 228 -9.63 -14.83 13.66
CA GLU A 228 -10.82 -15.59 13.30
C GLU A 228 -12.09 -15.12 14.00
N LYS A 229 -11.96 -14.39 15.12
CA LYS A 229 -13.10 -13.77 15.83
C LYS A 229 -13.83 -12.70 15.01
N TYR A 230 -13.23 -12.22 13.92
CA TYR A 230 -13.84 -11.29 12.99
C TYR A 230 -14.61 -12.02 11.88
N GLU A 231 -15.87 -12.40 12.13
CA GLU A 231 -16.62 -13.32 11.24
C GLU A 231 -17.21 -12.66 9.99
N GLU A 232 -17.41 -11.34 9.99
CA GLU A 232 -18.08 -10.66 8.87
C GLU A 232 -17.29 -10.75 7.55
N ILE A 233 -17.99 -10.95 6.43
CA ILE A 233 -17.41 -11.05 5.07
C ILE A 233 -16.51 -9.87 4.68
N ARG A 234 -16.73 -8.69 5.28
CA ARG A 234 -15.91 -7.49 5.05
C ARG A 234 -14.45 -7.66 5.47
N TYR A 235 -14.16 -8.60 6.38
CA TYR A 235 -12.82 -8.85 6.88
C TYR A 235 -12.00 -9.79 6.00
N THR A 236 -12.55 -10.38 4.93
CA THR A 236 -11.84 -11.36 4.08
C THR A 236 -10.43 -10.92 3.69
N ASN A 237 -10.27 -9.74 3.10
CA ASN A 237 -8.94 -9.23 2.72
C ASN A 237 -8.11 -8.80 3.95
N ALA A 238 -8.76 -8.23 4.96
CA ALA A 238 -8.08 -7.79 6.18
C ALA A 238 -7.49 -8.98 6.97
N LYS A 239 -8.16 -10.15 6.98
CA LYS A 239 -7.65 -11.38 7.60
C LYS A 239 -6.40 -11.89 6.89
N ILE A 240 -6.36 -11.86 5.56
CA ILE A 240 -5.17 -12.26 4.79
C ILE A 240 -3.99 -11.37 5.16
N ILE A 241 -4.21 -10.04 5.22
CA ILE A 241 -3.19 -9.07 5.63
C ILE A 241 -2.74 -9.32 7.07
N ALA A 242 -3.69 -9.49 8.01
CA ALA A 242 -3.39 -9.72 9.41
C ALA A 242 -2.55 -10.97 9.64
N LYS A 243 -2.85 -12.07 8.92
CA LYS A 243 -2.06 -13.30 8.95
C LYS A 243 -0.64 -13.07 8.41
N ALA A 244 -0.50 -12.35 7.30
CA ALA A 244 0.81 -12.02 6.75
C ALA A 244 1.64 -11.14 7.70
N VAL A 245 1.03 -10.11 8.30
CA VAL A 245 1.67 -9.25 9.31
C VAL A 245 2.07 -10.07 10.54
N TRP A 246 1.16 -10.88 11.09
CA TRP A 246 1.44 -11.73 12.24
C TRP A 246 2.61 -12.68 11.96
N LYS A 247 2.57 -13.40 10.83
CA LYS A 247 3.63 -14.30 10.39
C LYS A 247 4.98 -13.59 10.30
N GLN A 248 5.02 -12.43 9.64
CA GLN A 248 6.24 -11.65 9.48
C GLN A 248 6.82 -11.22 10.84
N LEU A 249 5.99 -10.75 11.76
CA LEU A 249 6.42 -10.35 13.10
C LEU A 249 6.92 -11.55 13.93
N MET A 250 6.27 -12.71 13.82
CA MET A 250 6.68 -13.91 14.55
C MET A 250 7.97 -14.54 14.00
N GLN A 251 8.28 -14.33 12.72
CA GLN A 251 9.54 -14.75 12.10
C GLN A 251 10.73 -13.84 12.45
N MET A 252 10.48 -12.63 12.97
CA MET A 252 11.55 -11.75 13.43
C MET A 252 12.28 -12.31 14.64
N HIS A 253 13.58 -11.99 14.73
CA HIS A 253 14.35 -12.18 15.95
C HIS A 253 13.67 -11.46 17.12
N GLU A 254 13.68 -12.05 18.32
CA GLU A 254 12.93 -11.55 19.47
C GLU A 254 13.31 -10.10 19.81
N THR A 255 14.61 -9.77 19.83
CA THR A 255 15.09 -8.42 20.09
C THR A 255 14.56 -7.42 19.05
N ASN A 256 14.61 -7.76 17.76
CA ASN A 256 14.12 -6.90 16.69
C ASN A 256 12.60 -6.67 16.81
N ARG A 257 11.85 -7.72 17.15
CA ARG A 257 10.42 -7.62 17.42
C ARG A 257 10.13 -6.68 18.60
N GLN A 258 10.90 -6.76 19.69
CA GLN A 258 10.74 -5.86 20.84
C GLN A 258 11.09 -4.40 20.52
N ILE A 259 12.13 -4.16 19.72
CA ILE A 259 12.48 -2.84 19.19
C ILE A 259 11.29 -2.28 18.40
N LEU A 260 10.76 -3.05 17.44
CA LEU A 260 9.64 -2.63 16.62
C LEU A 260 8.38 -2.35 17.45
N PHE A 261 8.03 -3.23 18.40
CA PHE A 261 6.86 -3.05 19.25
C PHE A 261 6.96 -1.76 20.09
N SER A 262 8.13 -1.53 20.68
CA SER A 262 8.39 -0.31 21.45
C SER A 262 8.36 0.92 20.55
N LEU A 263 8.94 0.85 19.35
CA LEU A 263 8.92 1.92 18.35
C LEU A 263 7.50 2.32 17.96
N LEU A 264 6.66 1.36 17.57
CA LEU A 264 5.27 1.61 17.17
C LEU A 264 4.43 2.19 18.32
N HIS A 265 4.69 1.75 19.54
CA HIS A 265 3.98 2.26 20.71
C HIS A 265 4.37 3.70 21.04
N HIS A 266 5.68 4.00 21.11
CA HIS A 266 6.18 5.33 21.49
C HIS A 266 5.88 6.39 20.42
N THR A 267 6.02 6.03 19.14
CA THR A 267 5.81 6.98 18.03
C THR A 267 4.35 7.06 17.56
N LYS A 268 3.53 6.07 17.93
CA LYS A 268 2.17 5.88 17.41
C LYS A 268 2.06 5.87 15.88
N CYS A 269 3.17 5.66 15.18
CA CYS A 269 3.23 5.69 13.73
C CYS A 269 2.52 4.49 13.10
N THR A 270 2.19 4.64 11.81
CA THR A 270 1.63 3.57 10.98
C THR A 270 2.69 3.10 9.99
N VAL A 271 2.91 1.79 9.93
CA VAL A 271 3.71 1.17 8.87
C VAL A 271 2.81 0.91 7.69
N VAL A 272 3.19 1.44 6.54
CA VAL A 272 2.50 1.27 5.27
C VAL A 272 3.24 0.21 4.46
N CYS A 273 2.49 -0.78 3.99
CA CYS A 273 2.98 -1.93 3.25
C CYS A 273 2.16 -2.14 1.98
N GLU A 274 2.74 -2.90 1.05
CA GLU A 274 2.01 -3.59 0.00
C GLU A 274 2.05 -5.10 0.29
N ILE A 275 0.91 -5.79 0.16
CA ILE A 275 0.86 -7.25 0.18
C ILE A 275 0.72 -7.80 -1.24
N LEU A 276 1.64 -8.69 -1.63
CA LEU A 276 1.56 -9.41 -2.89
C LEU A 276 0.72 -10.66 -2.69
N LEU A 277 -0.34 -10.82 -3.49
CA LEU A 277 -1.29 -11.94 -3.40
C LEU A 277 -1.19 -12.81 -4.66
N PRO A 278 -0.53 -13.98 -4.61
CA PRO A 278 -0.32 -14.80 -5.81
C PRO A 278 -1.62 -15.35 -6.42
N TYR A 279 -2.69 -15.46 -5.63
CA TYR A 279 -4.00 -15.98 -6.05
C TYR A 279 -5.01 -14.88 -6.43
N ASN A 280 -4.64 -13.60 -6.29
CA ASN A 280 -5.48 -12.47 -6.68
C ASN A 280 -4.60 -11.38 -7.26
N GLN A 281 -4.10 -11.63 -8.48
CA GLN A 281 -3.09 -10.80 -9.09
C GLN A 281 -3.72 -9.61 -9.82
N HIS A 282 -2.95 -8.54 -9.91
CA HIS A 282 -3.35 -7.36 -10.68
C HIS A 282 -2.91 -7.50 -12.14
N ILE A 283 -1.71 -7.02 -12.48
CA ILE A 283 -1.19 -6.97 -13.86
C ILE A 283 0.20 -7.60 -13.96
N VAL A 284 1.03 -7.47 -12.93
CA VAL A 284 2.34 -8.11 -12.86
C VAL A 284 2.16 -9.57 -12.47
N ASN A 285 2.89 -10.47 -13.14
CA ASN A 285 2.84 -11.89 -12.84
C ASN A 285 3.57 -12.20 -11.53
N LEU A 286 2.82 -12.69 -10.55
CA LEU A 286 3.28 -13.08 -9.22
C LEU A 286 3.34 -14.61 -9.04
N SER A 287 3.32 -15.39 -10.11
CA SER A 287 3.33 -16.87 -10.05
C SER A 287 4.58 -17.48 -9.39
N SER A 288 5.67 -16.73 -9.30
CA SER A 288 6.86 -17.12 -8.53
C SER A 288 6.68 -17.00 -7.01
N VAL A 289 5.70 -16.20 -6.57
CA VAL A 289 5.36 -15.99 -5.17
C VAL A 289 4.42 -17.11 -4.71
N LYS A 290 4.82 -17.88 -3.70
CA LYS A 290 4.06 -19.06 -3.25
C LYS A 290 3.00 -18.75 -2.19
N GLU A 291 3.19 -17.65 -1.47
CA GLU A 291 2.36 -17.24 -0.34
C GLU A 291 2.25 -15.72 -0.28
N PRO A 292 1.23 -15.17 0.41
CA PRO A 292 1.13 -13.73 0.59
C PRO A 292 2.41 -13.14 1.20
N SER A 293 3.01 -12.18 0.50
CA SER A 293 4.28 -11.56 0.90
C SER A 293 4.09 -10.08 1.19
N LEU A 294 4.51 -9.64 2.37
CA LEU A 294 4.40 -8.25 2.81
C LEU A 294 5.69 -7.48 2.48
N PHE A 295 5.56 -6.34 1.80
CA PHE A 295 6.65 -5.41 1.50
C PHE A 295 6.40 -4.08 2.21
N VAL A 296 7.33 -3.67 3.07
CA VAL A 296 7.28 -2.36 3.72
C VAL A 296 7.62 -1.27 2.72
N LEU A 297 6.87 -0.16 2.77
CA LEU A 297 7.03 1.00 1.90
C LEU A 297 7.47 2.24 2.68
N ALA A 298 6.69 2.62 3.69
CA ALA A 298 6.92 3.87 4.43
C ALA A 298 6.39 3.75 5.86
N MET A 299 6.78 4.69 6.70
CA MET A 299 6.16 4.92 7.99
C MET A 299 5.52 6.31 7.98
N THR A 300 4.26 6.42 8.41
CA THR A 300 3.52 7.70 8.45
C THR A 300 3.30 8.16 9.90
N PRO A 301 3.29 9.48 10.14
CA PRO A 301 3.12 10.02 11.48
C PRO A 301 1.67 9.82 11.96
N THR A 302 1.43 9.81 13.27
CA THR A 302 0.06 9.92 13.80
C THR A 302 -0.53 11.32 13.51
N VAL A 303 -1.80 11.60 13.81
CA VAL A 303 -2.39 12.93 13.57
C VAL A 303 -1.80 14.02 14.48
N SER A 304 -1.72 15.27 14.00
CA SER A 304 -1.26 16.46 14.77
C SER A 304 -2.13 17.68 14.48
N ASP A 305 -2.10 18.64 15.40
CA ASP A 305 -2.69 19.98 15.24
C ASP A 305 -1.78 20.95 14.47
N ASN A 306 -0.47 20.67 14.45
CA ASN A 306 0.49 21.49 13.72
C ASN A 306 0.38 21.21 12.21
N ASP A 307 0.72 22.21 11.41
CA ASP A 307 0.87 21.99 9.97
C ASP A 307 1.93 20.93 9.70
N GLU A 308 1.61 20.04 8.77
CA GLU A 308 2.51 18.95 8.41
C GLU A 308 3.66 19.49 7.56
N ILE A 309 4.87 19.30 8.06
CA ILE A 309 6.12 19.59 7.31
C ILE A 309 6.59 18.38 6.51
N SER A 310 6.08 17.17 6.81
CA SER A 310 6.42 15.94 6.10
C SER A 310 5.25 14.97 6.03
N LEU A 311 5.12 14.30 4.88
CA LEU A 311 4.11 13.26 4.63
C LEU A 311 4.47 11.91 5.26
N THR A 312 5.75 11.67 5.57
CA THR A 312 6.23 10.44 6.22
C THR A 312 6.80 10.77 7.59
N ALA A 313 6.77 9.80 8.50
CA ALA A 313 7.32 9.94 9.85
C ALA A 313 8.85 10.01 9.84
N LEU A 314 9.45 9.30 8.89
CA LEU A 314 10.89 9.21 8.67
C LEU A 314 11.17 9.37 7.17
N PRO A 315 12.37 9.80 6.77
CA PRO A 315 12.79 9.74 5.37
C PRO A 315 12.63 8.29 4.86
N PRO A 316 11.94 8.05 3.73
CA PRO A 316 11.54 6.70 3.32
C PRO A 316 12.70 5.71 3.20
N HIS A 317 13.83 6.14 2.64
CA HIS A 317 15.03 5.29 2.48
C HIS A 317 15.62 4.86 3.83
N HIS A 318 15.76 5.77 4.80
CA HIS A 318 16.23 5.39 6.13
C HIS A 318 15.25 4.49 6.88
N TRP A 319 13.94 4.68 6.69
CA TRP A 319 12.96 3.74 7.22
C TRP A 319 13.08 2.36 6.58
N LEU A 320 13.28 2.28 5.26
CA LEU A 320 13.47 0.99 4.58
C LEU A 320 14.74 0.28 5.04
N GLU A 321 15.83 1.01 5.26
CA GLU A 321 17.06 0.46 5.86
C GLU A 321 16.78 -0.13 7.25
N LEU A 322 16.15 0.63 8.16
CA LEU A 322 15.80 0.10 9.48
C LEU A 322 14.82 -1.09 9.38
N ALA A 323 13.80 -1.01 8.53
CA ALA A 323 12.83 -2.08 8.35
C ALA A 323 13.50 -3.37 7.84
N SER A 324 14.45 -3.25 6.91
CA SER A 324 15.26 -4.37 6.43
C SER A 324 16.12 -4.97 7.55
N ALA A 325 16.80 -4.13 8.35
CA ALA A 325 17.57 -4.58 9.51
C ALA A 325 16.72 -5.28 10.58
N LEU A 326 15.46 -4.87 10.74
CA LEU A 326 14.47 -5.52 11.61
C LEU A 326 14.01 -6.89 11.06
N GLY A 327 14.23 -7.15 9.76
CA GLY A 327 13.90 -8.41 9.10
C GLY A 327 12.67 -8.35 8.19
N PHE A 328 12.18 -7.17 7.81
CA PHE A 328 11.13 -7.05 6.80
C PHE A 328 11.67 -7.20 5.37
N ASN A 329 10.81 -7.67 4.46
CA ASN A 329 10.99 -7.38 3.05
C ASN A 329 10.62 -5.92 2.79
N VAL A 330 11.44 -5.23 2.00
CA VAL A 330 11.26 -3.82 1.67
C VAL A 330 11.12 -3.65 0.16
N ALA A 331 10.33 -2.67 -0.27
CA ALA A 331 10.23 -2.39 -1.70
C ALA A 331 11.58 -1.91 -2.25
N PRO A 332 12.03 -2.40 -3.42
CA PRO A 332 13.22 -1.89 -4.08
C PRO A 332 13.12 -0.37 -4.31
N TYR A 333 14.21 0.35 -4.11
CA TYR A 333 14.23 1.80 -4.33
C TYR A 333 15.57 2.29 -4.85
N ASN A 334 15.55 3.46 -5.48
CA ASN A 334 16.73 4.24 -5.84
C ASN A 334 16.62 5.65 -5.26
N ILE A 335 17.75 6.27 -4.96
CA ILE A 335 17.82 7.69 -4.61
C ILE A 335 18.31 8.43 -5.85
N ILE A 336 17.52 9.39 -6.32
CA ILE A 336 17.74 10.12 -7.57
C ILE A 336 17.95 11.60 -7.23
N ASP A 337 19.04 12.20 -7.71
CA ASP A 337 19.23 13.65 -7.61
C ASP A 337 18.14 14.37 -8.43
N ARG A 338 17.67 15.52 -7.96
CA ARG A 338 16.59 16.27 -8.65
C ARG A 338 16.89 16.55 -10.13
N LYS A 339 18.16 16.80 -10.48
CA LYS A 339 18.63 17.06 -11.85
C LYS A 339 18.49 15.86 -12.80
N ASP A 340 18.46 14.63 -12.25
CA ASP A 340 18.41 13.38 -13.02
C ASP A 340 17.00 12.78 -13.06
N LEU A 341 16.04 13.44 -12.40
CA LEU A 341 14.68 12.94 -12.23
C LEU A 341 13.94 12.75 -13.56
N ASP A 342 14.00 13.71 -14.48
CA ASP A 342 13.27 13.65 -15.75
C ASP A 342 13.79 12.49 -16.62
N ASN A 343 15.11 12.32 -16.66
CA ASN A 343 15.77 11.19 -17.33
C ASN A 343 15.40 9.85 -16.67
N PHE A 344 15.26 9.81 -15.35
CA PHE A 344 14.79 8.63 -14.64
C PHE A 344 13.33 8.30 -15.02
N ILE A 345 12.43 9.29 -14.98
CA ILE A 345 11.01 9.11 -15.31
C ILE A 345 10.87 8.60 -16.74
N GLN A 346 11.52 9.23 -17.72
CA GLN A 346 11.45 8.81 -19.11
C GLN A 346 11.94 7.37 -19.33
N ARG A 347 13.04 6.97 -18.68
CA ARG A 347 13.53 5.59 -18.76
C ARG A 347 12.57 4.62 -18.09
N SER A 348 12.07 4.96 -16.91
CA SER A 348 11.18 4.12 -16.12
C SER A 348 9.87 3.82 -16.84
N GLN A 349 9.33 4.77 -17.62
CA GLN A 349 8.10 4.58 -18.39
C GLN A 349 8.22 3.48 -19.46
N ASN A 350 9.43 3.21 -19.95
CA ASN A 350 9.73 2.18 -20.95
C ASN A 350 10.15 0.83 -20.33
N GLU A 351 10.06 0.70 -19.01
CA GLU A 351 10.22 -0.59 -18.34
C GLU A 351 9.02 -1.50 -18.58
N ILE A 352 9.22 -2.79 -18.37
CA ILE A 352 8.24 -3.85 -18.61
C ILE A 352 8.19 -4.76 -17.38
N ASN A 353 7.08 -5.49 -17.21
CA ASN A 353 6.84 -6.36 -16.05
C ASN A 353 6.89 -5.64 -14.70
N LYS A 354 6.64 -4.33 -14.71
CA LYS A 354 6.58 -3.47 -13.52
C LYS A 354 5.41 -2.52 -13.65
N GLU A 355 4.76 -2.22 -12.53
CA GLU A 355 3.73 -1.18 -12.53
C GLU A 355 4.33 0.21 -12.74
N GLY A 356 5.46 0.50 -12.10
CA GLY A 356 6.17 1.77 -12.19
C GLY A 356 6.81 2.11 -10.85
N TYR A 357 6.81 3.40 -10.49
CA TYR A 357 7.46 3.91 -9.28
C TYR A 357 6.57 4.89 -8.53
N VAL A 358 6.70 4.89 -7.21
CA VAL A 358 6.26 5.99 -6.33
C VAL A 358 7.49 6.85 -6.01
N LEU A 359 7.37 8.14 -6.27
CA LEU A 359 8.43 9.13 -6.14
C LEU A 359 8.20 9.94 -4.88
N TYR A 360 9.08 9.83 -3.89
CA TYR A 360 9.03 10.59 -2.64
C TYR A 360 10.01 11.77 -2.74
N TYR A 361 9.49 12.99 -2.76
CA TYR A 361 10.27 14.21 -2.94
C TYR A 361 10.78 14.70 -1.58
N LEU A 362 12.10 14.75 -1.42
CA LEU A 362 12.75 15.10 -0.17
C LEU A 362 13.39 16.49 -0.24
N LYS A 363 13.14 17.31 0.77
CA LYS A 363 13.75 18.63 0.97
C LYS A 363 14.44 18.66 2.33
N ASN A 364 15.68 19.13 2.38
CA ASN A 364 16.36 19.33 3.65
C ASN A 364 15.91 20.67 4.25
N SER A 365 15.48 20.66 5.51
CA SER A 365 15.17 21.88 6.24
C SER A 365 15.59 21.71 7.69
N ASN A 366 16.51 22.58 8.15
CA ASN A 366 17.01 22.58 9.53
C ASN A 366 17.57 21.21 9.99
N GLY A 367 18.21 20.46 9.08
CA GLY A 367 18.76 19.13 9.36
C GLY A 367 17.75 17.98 9.30
N TYR A 368 16.48 18.25 9.02
CA TYR A 368 15.46 17.25 8.74
C TYR A 368 15.38 16.99 7.24
N GLU A 369 15.24 15.73 6.84
CA GLU A 369 14.87 15.38 5.47
C GLU A 369 13.37 15.12 5.39
N ASN A 370 12.63 16.11 4.90
CA ASN A 370 11.18 16.06 4.87
C ASN A 370 10.67 15.56 3.53
N THR A 371 9.81 14.54 3.54
CA THR A 371 8.96 14.17 2.39
C THR A 371 7.91 15.25 2.17
N ILE A 372 8.18 16.19 1.26
CA ILE A 372 7.28 17.30 0.92
C ILE A 372 6.19 16.91 -0.08
N GLY A 373 6.33 15.77 -0.74
CA GLY A 373 5.34 15.31 -1.70
C GLY A 373 5.58 13.90 -2.20
N MET A 374 4.54 13.34 -2.79
CA MET A 374 4.58 12.05 -3.44
C MET A 374 3.93 12.15 -4.82
N ALA A 375 4.55 11.53 -5.82
CA ALA A 375 3.95 11.32 -7.13
C ALA A 375 4.10 9.86 -7.52
N LYS A 376 3.39 9.42 -8.56
CA LYS A 376 3.58 8.11 -9.17
C LYS A 376 3.81 8.24 -10.67
N THR A 377 4.69 7.40 -11.18
CA THR A 377 4.86 7.15 -12.62
C THR A 377 4.53 5.69 -12.88
N LYS A 378 3.82 5.41 -13.97
CA LYS A 378 3.48 4.05 -14.40
C LYS A 378 4.19 3.74 -15.71
N THR A 379 4.56 2.49 -15.90
CA THR A 379 5.11 2.04 -17.19
C THR A 379 4.03 2.04 -18.26
N PHE A 380 4.40 2.32 -19.51
CA PHE A 380 3.47 2.22 -20.64
C PHE A 380 2.96 0.79 -20.78
N TRP A 381 3.83 -0.19 -20.57
CA TRP A 381 3.46 -1.60 -20.53
C TRP A 381 2.31 -1.89 -19.57
N TYR A 382 2.41 -1.41 -18.33
CA TYR A 382 1.40 -1.65 -17.30
C TYR A 382 0.06 -0.99 -17.67
N VAL A 383 0.10 0.26 -18.13
CA VAL A 383 -1.12 0.99 -18.51
C VAL A 383 -1.84 0.29 -19.66
N MET A 384 -1.10 -0.12 -20.70
CA MET A 384 -1.68 -0.82 -21.85
C MET A 384 -2.26 -2.18 -21.46
N LEU A 385 -1.54 -2.96 -20.65
CA LEU A 385 -2.02 -4.27 -20.19
C LEU A 385 -3.22 -4.16 -19.24
N ARG A 386 -3.27 -3.10 -18.40
CA ARG A 386 -4.45 -2.79 -17.58
C ARG A 386 -5.66 -2.46 -18.43
N ALA A 387 -5.51 -1.59 -19.42
CA ALA A 387 -6.59 -1.24 -20.34
C ALA A 387 -7.08 -2.49 -21.12
N LEU A 388 -6.16 -3.35 -21.55
CA LEU A 388 -6.50 -4.63 -22.18
C LEU A 388 -7.29 -5.53 -21.22
N ARG A 389 -6.87 -5.66 -19.95
CA ARG A 389 -7.59 -6.42 -18.92
C ARG A 389 -9.04 -6.00 -18.81
N GLU A 390 -9.27 -4.70 -18.68
CA GLU A 390 -10.60 -4.14 -18.49
C GLU A 390 -11.50 -4.43 -19.69
N LYS A 391 -10.95 -4.30 -20.92
CA LYS A 391 -11.67 -4.64 -22.15
C LYS A 391 -11.93 -6.14 -22.29
N ALA A 392 -10.97 -6.99 -21.96
CA ALA A 392 -11.11 -8.45 -22.00
C ALA A 392 -12.15 -8.95 -20.98
N VAL A 393 -12.08 -8.47 -19.74
CA VAL A 393 -13.09 -8.78 -18.71
C VAL A 393 -14.49 -8.35 -19.17
N PHE A 394 -14.63 -7.14 -19.70
CA PHE A 394 -15.92 -6.70 -20.21
C PHE A 394 -16.40 -7.57 -21.39
N ALA A 395 -15.50 -7.90 -22.31
CA ALA A 395 -15.81 -8.70 -23.50
C ALA A 395 -16.33 -10.11 -23.14
N PHE A 396 -15.67 -10.79 -22.20
CA PHE A 396 -15.94 -12.21 -21.95
C PHE A 396 -16.80 -12.49 -20.71
N ASN A 397 -16.87 -11.59 -19.72
CA ASN A 397 -17.75 -11.75 -18.55
C ASN A 397 -19.08 -11.02 -18.67
N ALA A 398 -19.03 -9.75 -19.05
CA ALA A 398 -20.21 -8.89 -19.03
C ALA A 398 -20.98 -8.93 -20.35
N ALA A 399 -20.26 -8.91 -21.48
CA ALA A 399 -20.86 -8.73 -22.80
C ALA A 399 -21.28 -10.06 -23.46
N LYS A 400 -20.54 -11.16 -23.27
CA LYS A 400 -20.89 -12.48 -23.89
C LYS A 400 -22.25 -13.02 -23.41
N LYS A 401 -22.77 -12.52 -22.28
CA LYS A 401 -24.11 -12.82 -21.76
C LYS A 401 -25.23 -12.02 -22.44
N ARG A 402 -24.93 -11.11 -23.38
CA ARG A 402 -25.91 -10.24 -24.06
C ARG A 402 -26.15 -10.71 -25.50
N ASN A 403 -27.38 -10.55 -25.99
CA ASN A 403 -27.70 -10.76 -27.41
C ASN A 403 -26.89 -9.78 -28.28
N GLY A 404 -26.30 -10.28 -29.38
CA GLY A 404 -25.53 -9.46 -30.32
C GLY A 404 -24.06 -9.25 -29.95
N TRP A 405 -23.49 -10.09 -29.09
CA TRP A 405 -22.05 -10.08 -28.84
C TRP A 405 -21.27 -10.44 -30.12
N CYS A 406 -20.25 -9.63 -30.44
CA CYS A 406 -19.35 -9.81 -31.58
C CYS A 406 -17.91 -9.54 -31.15
N LEU A 407 -16.98 -10.45 -31.49
CA LEU A 407 -15.56 -10.33 -31.16
C LEU A 407 -14.90 -9.13 -31.84
N GLU A 408 -15.21 -8.86 -33.11
CA GLU A 408 -14.65 -7.74 -33.87
C GLU A 408 -14.97 -6.38 -33.22
N ASP A 409 -16.20 -6.21 -32.71
CA ASP A 409 -16.58 -4.99 -32.00
C ASP A 409 -15.75 -4.80 -30.71
N ARG A 410 -15.36 -5.89 -30.05
CA ARG A 410 -14.53 -5.85 -28.84
C ARG A 410 -13.07 -5.52 -29.16
N ILE A 411 -12.54 -6.06 -30.25
CA ILE A 411 -11.21 -5.71 -30.77
C ILE A 411 -11.17 -4.21 -31.10
N ASN A 412 -12.13 -3.72 -31.90
CA ASN A 412 -12.24 -2.31 -32.25
C ASN A 412 -12.41 -1.40 -31.01
N SER A 413 -13.18 -1.83 -30.01
CA SER A 413 -13.30 -1.10 -28.75
C SER A 413 -12.00 -1.05 -27.95
N THR A 414 -11.12 -2.03 -28.11
CA THR A 414 -9.81 -2.08 -27.44
C THR A 414 -8.83 -1.15 -28.14
N HIS A 415 -8.78 -1.17 -29.47
CA HIS A 415 -7.96 -0.23 -30.25
C HIS A 415 -8.35 1.24 -30.00
N LYS A 416 -9.64 1.55 -29.93
CA LYS A 416 -10.11 2.89 -29.54
C LYS A 416 -9.57 3.33 -28.17
N ARG A 417 -9.60 2.41 -27.19
CA ARG A 417 -9.05 2.69 -25.87
C ARG A 417 -7.54 2.92 -25.90
N PHE A 418 -6.80 2.16 -26.71
CA PHE A 418 -5.36 2.36 -26.87
C PHE A 418 -5.02 3.69 -27.52
N ILE A 419 -5.83 4.18 -28.47
CA ILE A 419 -5.69 5.53 -29.03
C ILE A 419 -5.91 6.60 -27.96
N GLU A 420 -6.91 6.44 -27.08
CA GLU A 420 -7.11 7.36 -25.95
C GLU A 420 -5.89 7.38 -25.02
N VAL A 421 -5.35 6.19 -24.70
CA VAL A 421 -4.15 6.04 -23.86
C VAL A 421 -2.92 6.66 -24.54
N GLN A 422 -2.72 6.46 -25.84
CA GLN A 422 -1.64 7.10 -26.61
C GLN A 422 -1.78 8.63 -26.62
N ASN A 423 -2.97 9.15 -26.89
CA ASN A 423 -3.21 10.59 -26.91
C ASN A 423 -2.89 11.24 -25.57
N TRP A 424 -3.01 10.48 -24.48
CA TRP A 424 -2.71 10.95 -23.14
C TRP A 424 -1.23 10.79 -22.77
N LEU A 425 -0.63 9.62 -22.99
CA LEU A 425 0.77 9.32 -22.65
C LEU A 425 1.79 9.85 -23.67
N LYS A 426 1.32 10.24 -24.87
CA LYS A 426 2.13 10.77 -25.97
C LYS A 426 3.26 9.83 -26.47
N PHE A 427 3.08 8.51 -26.37
CA PHE A 427 4.01 7.56 -27.01
C PHE A 427 3.78 7.46 -28.54
N ASN A 428 4.76 6.91 -29.25
CA ASN A 428 4.78 6.93 -30.72
C ASN A 428 3.74 5.98 -31.39
N ASN A 429 3.49 6.16 -32.69
CA ASN A 429 2.51 5.36 -33.44
C ASN A 429 2.93 3.90 -33.67
N GLU A 430 4.24 3.63 -33.68
CA GLU A 430 4.77 2.28 -33.82
C GLU A 430 4.38 1.42 -32.62
N TYR A 431 4.63 1.92 -31.41
CA TYR A 431 4.21 1.31 -30.15
C TYR A 431 2.70 1.07 -30.11
N LEU A 432 1.88 2.05 -30.54
CA LEU A 432 0.42 1.85 -30.63
C LEU A 432 0.05 0.71 -31.58
N SER A 433 0.66 0.67 -32.77
CA SER A 433 0.37 -0.35 -33.78
C SER A 433 0.73 -1.75 -33.28
N GLU A 434 1.85 -1.91 -32.59
CA GLU A 434 2.27 -3.17 -31.99
C GLU A 434 1.29 -3.65 -30.92
N TRP A 435 0.84 -2.75 -30.03
CA TRP A 435 -0.18 -3.08 -29.04
C TRP A 435 -1.55 -3.41 -29.65
N ASN A 436 -1.96 -2.73 -30.71
CA ASN A 436 -3.20 -3.07 -31.43
C ASN A 436 -3.13 -4.48 -32.01
N ASN A 437 -2.00 -4.86 -32.63
CA ASN A 437 -1.79 -6.21 -33.15
C ASN A 437 -1.78 -7.25 -32.03
N LEU A 438 -1.01 -7.02 -30.96
CA LEU A 438 -0.92 -7.92 -29.81
C LEU A 438 -2.27 -8.13 -29.12
N SER A 439 -3.04 -7.05 -28.91
CA SER A 439 -4.35 -7.14 -28.27
C SER A 439 -5.38 -7.87 -29.13
N GLU A 440 -5.35 -7.68 -30.45
CA GLU A 440 -6.20 -8.43 -31.36
C GLU A 440 -5.87 -9.92 -31.33
N GLU A 441 -4.60 -10.28 -31.48
CA GLU A 441 -4.13 -11.66 -31.40
C GLU A 441 -4.52 -12.30 -30.05
N PHE A 442 -4.34 -11.57 -28.95
CA PHE A 442 -4.72 -12.02 -27.61
C PHE A 442 -6.22 -12.27 -27.46
N LEU A 443 -7.07 -11.33 -27.90
CA LEU A 443 -8.53 -11.47 -27.78
C LEU A 443 -9.06 -12.63 -28.64
N ARG A 444 -8.47 -12.86 -29.82
CA ARG A 444 -8.81 -14.01 -30.68
C ARG A 444 -8.37 -15.33 -30.04
N TRP A 445 -7.14 -15.39 -29.52
CA TRP A 445 -6.63 -16.55 -28.80
C TRP A 445 -7.49 -16.87 -27.57
N LEU A 446 -7.77 -15.88 -26.72
CA LEU A 446 -8.57 -16.03 -25.51
C LEU A 446 -10.00 -16.50 -25.82
N ASN A 447 -10.61 -16.00 -26.91
CA ASN A 447 -11.90 -16.50 -27.36
C ASN A 447 -11.85 -18.00 -27.73
N GLY A 448 -10.76 -18.43 -28.37
CA GLY A 448 -10.51 -19.84 -28.65
C GLY A 448 -10.42 -20.70 -27.39
N GLU A 449 -9.60 -20.28 -26.42
CA GLU A 449 -9.42 -20.96 -25.13
C GLU A 449 -10.74 -21.11 -24.37
N ILE A 450 -11.55 -20.04 -24.33
CA ILE A 450 -12.87 -20.05 -23.67
C ILE A 450 -13.84 -20.99 -24.40
N ASN A 451 -13.88 -20.96 -25.73
CA ASN A 451 -14.77 -21.85 -26.49
C ASN A 451 -14.34 -23.33 -26.40
N ALA A 452 -13.06 -23.58 -26.16
CA ALA A 452 -12.51 -24.90 -25.87
C ALA A 452 -12.64 -25.32 -24.39
N ASN A 453 -13.24 -24.50 -23.52
CA ASN A 453 -13.31 -24.70 -22.07
C ASN A 453 -11.95 -24.90 -21.39
N GLN A 454 -10.90 -24.27 -21.93
CA GLN A 454 -9.56 -24.24 -21.32
C GLN A 454 -9.36 -23.03 -20.41
N GLU A 455 -10.25 -22.03 -20.52
CA GLU A 455 -10.27 -20.85 -19.67
C GLU A 455 -11.70 -20.42 -19.37
N GLU A 456 -11.90 -19.82 -18.20
CA GLU A 456 -13.18 -19.23 -17.82
C GLU A 456 -13.08 -17.71 -17.80
N GLY A 457 -14.13 -17.03 -18.25
CA GLY A 457 -14.11 -15.57 -18.26
C GLY A 457 -13.87 -14.98 -16.86
N GLU A 458 -14.43 -15.60 -15.82
CA GLU A 458 -14.34 -15.11 -14.43
C GLU A 458 -12.89 -15.07 -13.92
N ASN A 459 -12.03 -15.92 -14.48
CA ASN A 459 -10.60 -15.98 -14.17
C ASN A 459 -9.78 -14.87 -14.84
N ILE A 460 -10.30 -14.20 -15.88
CA ILE A 460 -9.54 -13.19 -16.62
C ILE A 460 -9.02 -12.10 -15.69
N ARG A 461 -9.84 -11.63 -14.73
CA ARG A 461 -9.41 -10.55 -13.83
C ARG A 461 -8.30 -10.99 -12.86
N PRO A 462 -8.50 -12.04 -12.03
CA PRO A 462 -7.51 -12.44 -11.02
C PRO A 462 -6.27 -13.14 -11.62
N HIS A 463 -6.37 -13.72 -12.83
CA HIS A 463 -5.30 -14.50 -13.46
C HIS A 463 -4.76 -13.92 -14.77
N LEU A 464 -5.12 -12.67 -15.14
CA LEU A 464 -4.65 -12.07 -16.40
C LEU A 464 -3.14 -12.26 -16.63
N PRO A 465 -2.24 -12.01 -15.66
CA PRO A 465 -0.82 -12.07 -15.93
C PRO A 465 -0.36 -13.47 -16.38
N MET A 466 -0.94 -14.53 -15.80
CA MET A 466 -0.66 -15.91 -16.18
C MET A 466 -1.25 -16.25 -17.56
N ILE A 467 -2.47 -15.78 -17.83
CA ILE A 467 -3.15 -15.96 -19.12
C ILE A 467 -2.36 -15.25 -20.24
N TRP A 468 -1.88 -14.03 -19.95
CA TRP A 468 -1.05 -13.23 -20.85
C TRP A 468 0.29 -13.91 -21.16
N ASP A 469 0.98 -14.43 -20.14
CA ASP A 469 2.23 -15.16 -20.35
C ASP A 469 2.03 -16.46 -21.13
N ARG A 470 0.93 -17.18 -20.89
CA ARG A 470 0.54 -18.36 -21.68
C ARG A 470 0.31 -17.98 -23.14
N PHE A 471 -0.41 -16.89 -23.41
CA PHE A 471 -0.59 -16.36 -24.76
C PHE A 471 0.75 -16.05 -25.43
N LEU A 472 1.62 -15.28 -24.77
CA LEU A 472 2.91 -14.89 -25.35
C LEU A 472 3.78 -16.11 -25.69
N THR A 473 3.73 -17.13 -24.82
CA THR A 473 4.47 -18.39 -25.01
C THR A 473 3.91 -19.20 -26.16
N ASN A 474 2.59 -19.40 -26.21
CA ASN A 474 1.92 -20.21 -27.23
C ASN A 474 2.00 -19.62 -28.64
N THR A 475 2.11 -18.28 -28.75
CA THR A 475 2.13 -17.56 -30.02
C THR A 475 3.52 -17.12 -30.47
N GLY A 476 4.55 -17.36 -29.64
CA GLY A 476 5.92 -16.89 -29.92
C GLY A 476 6.08 -15.36 -29.86
N ASN A 477 5.10 -14.64 -29.29
CA ASN A 477 5.08 -13.19 -29.22
C ASN A 477 5.98 -12.59 -28.12
N GLN A 478 6.63 -13.42 -27.30
CA GLN A 478 7.57 -12.94 -26.28
C GLN A 478 8.58 -11.95 -26.86
N LEU A 479 9.23 -12.31 -27.97
CA LEU A 479 10.25 -11.47 -28.62
C LEU A 479 9.71 -10.15 -29.18
N LYS A 480 8.42 -10.08 -29.55
CA LYS A 480 7.82 -8.83 -30.05
C LYS A 480 7.70 -7.83 -28.91
N LEU A 481 7.22 -8.25 -27.74
CA LEU A 481 7.05 -7.38 -26.57
C LEU A 481 8.34 -6.71 -26.11
N TYR A 482 9.49 -7.40 -26.21
CA TYR A 482 10.80 -6.86 -25.82
C TYR A 482 11.45 -5.96 -26.89
N LYS A 483 10.95 -5.97 -28.14
CA LYS A 483 11.46 -5.12 -29.24
C LYS A 483 10.80 -3.74 -29.31
N VAL A 484 9.71 -3.55 -28.58
CA VAL A 484 8.89 -2.33 -28.51
C VAL A 484 9.61 -1.17 -27.76
N LYS A 485 10.95 -1.22 -27.62
CA LYS A 485 11.77 -0.27 -26.86
C LYS A 485 12.44 0.80 -27.71
#